data_AF-A0A355ABR0-F1
#
_entry.id   AF-A0A355ABR0-F1
#
_cell.length_a   1.000
_cell.length_b   1.000
_cell.length_c   1.000
_cell.angle_alpha   90.00
_cell.angle_beta   90.00
_cell.angle_gamma   90.00
#
_symmetry.space_group_name_H-M   'P 1'
#
loop_
_entity.id
_entity.type
_entity.pdbx_description
1 polymer ?
#
loop_
_entity_poly.entity_id
_entity_poly.type
_entity_poly.pdbx_seq_one_letter_code
_entity_poly.pdbx_strand_id
1 'polypeptide(L)'
;MKIINKGLKYKMARKFYTLSMILDNSGNCDFNKNGEQNFIQNLFKELKTKTQITLFDIGGNVGDYTQMLFNKAKESTQNYIKGVTIHVFEPTRYCFDKLS
;
A
#
# COMPACT_ATOMS: atom_id res chain seq x y z
N MET A 1 21.85 14.19 21.71
CA MET A 1 21.67 15.65 21.90
C MET A 1 20.26 15.92 22.44
N LYS A 2 20.11 16.20 23.74
CA LYS A 2 18.81 16.57 24.33
C LYS A 2 18.60 18.08 24.14
N ILE A 3 17.54 18.47 23.44
CA ILE A 3 17.16 19.88 23.31
C ILE A 3 16.43 20.28 24.60
N ILE A 4 17.13 21.02 25.47
CA ILE A 4 16.73 21.28 26.86
C ILE A 4 15.71 22.42 26.97
N ASN A 5 15.54 23.28 25.95
CA ASN A 5 14.51 24.32 25.96
C ASN A 5 13.81 24.45 24.60
N LYS A 6 12.53 24.09 24.55
CA LYS A 6 11.72 24.08 23.32
C LYS A 6 10.95 25.38 23.22
N GLY A 7 11.55 26.37 22.57
CA GLY A 7 10.91 27.65 22.27
C GLY A 7 9.60 27.49 21.47
N LEU A 8 8.77 28.54 21.40
CA LEU A 8 7.47 28.52 20.74
C LEU A 8 7.55 27.99 19.29
N LYS A 9 8.55 28.44 18.53
CA LYS A 9 8.82 27.98 17.15
C LYS A 9 9.00 26.46 17.05
N TYR A 10 9.74 25.85 17.99
CA TYR A 10 9.91 24.40 18.03
C TYR A 10 8.58 23.69 18.29
N LYS A 11 7.78 24.20 19.24
CA LYS A 11 6.47 23.61 19.56
C LYS A 11 5.52 23.66 18.37
N MET A 12 5.51 24.78 17.64
CA MET A 12 4.73 24.94 16.41
C MET A 12 5.21 23.98 15.31
N ALA A 13 6.51 23.95 15.02
CA ALA A 13 7.07 23.06 14.01
C ALA A 13 6.76 21.58 14.31
N ARG A 14 6.89 21.16 15.57
CA ARG A 14 6.54 19.80 15.98
C ARG A 14 5.06 19.49 15.77
N LYS A 15 4.16 20.42 16.11
CA LYS A 15 2.71 20.23 15.86
C LYS A 15 2.39 20.13 14.37
N PHE A 16 2.97 20.99 13.55
CA PHE A 16 2.78 20.93 12.10
C PHE A 16 3.35 19.66 11.49
N TYR A 17 4.51 19.20 11.96
CA TYR A 17 5.08 17.91 11.54
C TYR A 17 4.18 16.73 11.93
N THR A 18 3.64 16.72 13.16
CA THR A 18 2.70 15.67 13.57
C THR A 18 1.42 15.72 12.73
N LEU A 19 0.89 16.92 12.47
CA LEU A 19 -0.28 17.08 11.60
C LEU A 19 0.01 16.60 10.18
N SER A 20 1.18 16.95 9.61
CA SER A 20 1.55 16.51 8.26
C SER A 20 1.68 15.00 8.20
N MET A 21 2.27 14.35 9.22
CA MET A 21 2.33 12.88 9.27
C MET A 21 0.95 12.22 9.33
N ILE A 22 0.00 12.83 10.05
CA ILE A 22 -1.39 12.33 10.11
C ILE A 22 -2.08 12.51 8.76
N LEU A 23 -1.92 13.67 8.12
CA LEU A 23 -2.53 13.97 6.81
C LEU A 23 -1.95 13.10 5.70
N ASP A 24 -0.64 12.88 5.73
CA ASP A 24 0.09 11.97 4.84
C ASP A 24 -0.22 10.50 5.16
N ASN A 25 -0.91 10.24 6.28
CA ASN A 25 -1.26 8.90 6.75
C ASN A 25 -0.02 7.99 6.93
N SER A 26 1.12 8.62 7.22
CA SER A 26 2.39 7.96 7.49
C SER A 26 2.33 7.10 8.75
N GLY A 27 2.87 5.89 8.67
CA GLY A 27 2.90 4.93 9.79
C GLY A 27 1.60 4.16 10.02
N ASN A 28 0.61 4.31 9.14
CA ASN A 28 -0.64 3.55 9.19
C ASN A 28 -0.64 2.38 8.20
N CYS A 29 -0.27 1.20 8.69
CA CYS A 29 -0.30 -0.04 7.91
C CYS A 29 -1.67 -0.74 7.94
N ASP A 30 -2.68 -0.19 8.61
CA ASP A 30 -4.03 -0.76 8.64
C ASP A 30 -4.78 -0.39 7.35
N PHE A 31 -4.91 -1.38 6.47
CA PHE A 31 -5.57 -1.24 5.17
C PHE A 31 -7.02 -0.75 5.24
N ASN A 32 -7.70 -0.91 6.39
CA ASN A 32 -9.07 -0.43 6.58
C ASN A 32 -9.13 1.08 6.90
N LYS A 33 -7.99 1.70 7.26
CA LYS A 33 -7.92 3.09 7.71
C LYS A 33 -7.01 3.96 6.85
N ASN A 34 -6.14 3.36 6.04
CA ASN A 34 -5.12 4.07 5.27
C ASN A 34 -5.56 4.48 3.86
N GLY A 35 -6.78 4.13 3.44
CA GLY A 35 -7.35 4.48 2.14
C GLY A 35 -7.03 3.49 1.01
N GLU A 36 -6.20 2.47 1.24
CA GLU A 36 -5.83 1.47 0.23
C GLU A 36 -7.04 0.68 -0.31
N GLN A 37 -8.02 0.38 0.56
CA GLN A 37 -9.27 -0.24 0.10
C GLN A 37 -10.00 0.59 -0.95
N ASN A 38 -10.08 1.91 -0.74
CA ASN A 38 -10.71 2.83 -1.69
C ASN A 38 -9.90 2.90 -2.99
N PHE A 39 -8.57 2.92 -2.88
CA PHE A 39 -7.68 2.87 -4.03
C PHE A 39 -7.91 1.61 -4.88
N ILE A 40 -7.82 0.42 -4.28
CA ILE A 40 -8.05 -0.87 -4.98
C ILE A 40 -9.45 -0.90 -5.60
N GLN A 41 -10.48 -0.42 -4.89
CA GLN A 41 -11.83 -0.38 -5.45
C GLN A 41 -11.90 0.51 -6.70
N ASN A 42 -11.28 1.68 -6.68
CA ASN A 42 -11.31 2.60 -7.82
C ASN A 42 -10.43 2.09 -8.97
N LEU A 43 -9.27 1.48 -8.68
CA LEU A 43 -8.42 0.83 -9.66
C LEU A 43 -9.22 -0.20 -10.48
N PHE A 44 -9.95 -1.10 -9.81
CA PHE A 44 -10.75 -2.11 -10.52
C PHE A 44 -11.97 -1.53 -11.25
N LYS A 45 -12.52 -0.39 -10.80
CA LYS A 45 -13.55 0.34 -11.56
C LYS A 45 -12.99 0.90 -12.88
N GLU A 46 -11.78 1.43 -12.87
CA GLU A 46 -11.12 1.95 -14.06
C GLU A 46 -10.72 0.83 -15.03
N LEU A 47 -10.27 -0.31 -14.49
CA LEU A 47 -9.85 -1.46 -15.27
C LEU A 47 -11.00 -2.32 -15.81
N LYS A 48 -12.27 -1.99 -15.51
CA LYS A 48 -13.45 -2.81 -15.89
C LYS A 48 -13.59 -3.09 -17.38
N THR A 49 -13.03 -2.25 -18.24
CA THR A 49 -13.09 -2.39 -19.71
C THR A 49 -11.94 -3.24 -20.26
N LYS A 50 -10.97 -3.61 -19.42
CA LYS A 50 -9.84 -4.43 -19.81
C LYS A 50 -10.22 -5.91 -19.76
N THR A 51 -9.88 -6.63 -20.80
CA THR A 51 -10.15 -8.07 -20.89
C THR A 51 -9.15 -8.89 -20.09
N GLN A 52 -7.91 -8.40 -19.97
CA GLN A 52 -6.82 -9.04 -19.25
C GLN A 52 -6.01 -8.02 -18.47
N ILE A 53 -5.65 -8.37 -17.23
CA ILE A 53 -4.90 -7.51 -16.32
C ILE A 53 -3.74 -8.31 -15.74
N THR A 54 -2.56 -7.72 -15.71
CA THR A 54 -1.40 -8.24 -14.98
C THR A 54 -1.00 -7.23 -13.93
N LEU A 55 -0.99 -7.65 -12.67
CA LEU A 55 -0.59 -6.84 -11.52
C LEU A 55 0.74 -7.37 -10.97
N PHE A 56 1.61 -6.45 -10.55
CA PHE A 56 2.87 -6.75 -9.89
C PHE A 56 2.83 -6.16 -8.48
N ASP A 57 2.84 -7.02 -7.47
CA ASP A 57 2.95 -6.63 -6.05
C ASP A 57 4.42 -6.74 -5.63
N ILE A 58 5.09 -5.59 -5.50
CA ILE A 58 6.50 -5.50 -5.17
C ILE A 58 6.64 -5.16 -3.68
N GLY A 59 7.37 -6.00 -2.93
CA GLY A 59 7.43 -5.90 -1.48
C GLY A 59 6.17 -6.44 -0.81
N GLY A 60 5.61 -7.52 -1.34
CA GLY A 60 4.34 -8.09 -0.88
C GLY A 60 4.32 -8.53 0.59
N ASN A 61 5.48 -8.60 1.26
CA ASN A 61 5.65 -8.96 2.66
C ASN A 61 4.90 -10.26 3.01
N VAL A 62 3.93 -10.23 3.93
CA VAL A 62 3.10 -11.39 4.31
C VAL A 62 1.95 -11.68 3.35
N GLY A 63 1.75 -10.84 2.32
CA GLY A 63 0.78 -11.05 1.24
C GLY A 63 -0.62 -10.47 1.47
N ASP A 64 -0.83 -9.70 2.54
CA ASP A 64 -2.14 -9.10 2.85
C ASP A 64 -2.66 -8.20 1.71
N TYR A 65 -1.77 -7.40 1.13
CA TYR A 65 -2.12 -6.53 0.00
C TYR A 65 -2.44 -7.33 -1.26
N THR A 66 -1.63 -8.33 -1.57
CA THR A 66 -1.90 -9.30 -2.64
C THR A 66 -3.30 -9.92 -2.46
N GLN A 67 -3.65 -10.33 -1.23
CA GLN A 67 -4.94 -10.96 -0.95
C GLN A 67 -6.10 -9.99 -1.20
N MET A 68 -5.94 -8.70 -0.87
CA MET A 68 -6.93 -7.67 -1.19
C MET A 68 -7.11 -7.51 -2.71
N LEU A 69 -6.02 -7.45 -3.47
CA LEU A 69 -6.05 -7.40 -4.94
C LEU A 69 -6.74 -8.64 -5.52
N PHE A 70 -6.44 -9.82 -4.98
CA PHE A 70 -7.04 -11.09 -5.42
C PHE A 70 -8.54 -11.13 -5.16
N ASN A 71 -8.98 -10.72 -3.98
CA ASN A 71 -10.41 -10.67 -3.64
C ASN A 71 -11.16 -9.72 -4.57
N LYS A 72 -10.59 -8.53 -4.84
CA LYS A 72 -11.21 -7.56 -5.75
C LYS A 72 -11.21 -8.03 -7.20
N ALA A 73 -10.14 -8.70 -7.64
CA ALA A 73 -10.08 -9.33 -8.94
C ALA A 73 -11.18 -10.38 -9.10
N LYS A 74 -11.38 -11.26 -8.12
CA LYS A 74 -12.42 -12.29 -8.14
C LYS A 74 -13.82 -11.68 -8.30
N GLU A 75 -14.15 -10.67 -7.49
CA GLU A 75 -15.42 -9.92 -7.61
C GLU A 75 -15.60 -9.31 -9.01
N SER A 76 -14.53 -8.82 -9.61
CA SER A 76 -14.59 -8.12 -10.91
C SER A 76 -14.62 -9.08 -12.10
N THR A 77 -13.97 -10.25 -11.98
CA THR A 77 -13.99 -11.31 -13.01
C THR A 77 -15.34 -12.00 -13.16
N GLN A 78 -16.14 -12.04 -12.10
CA GLN A 78 -17.53 -12.52 -12.18
C GLN A 78 -18.41 -11.65 -13.07
N ASN A 79 -17.99 -10.40 -13.32
CA ASN A 79 -18.83 -9.40 -13.99
C ASN A 79 -18.29 -8.96 -15.35
N TYR A 80 -16.98 -8.72 -15.51
CA TYR A 80 -16.45 -8.05 -16.72
C TYR A 80 -15.04 -8.47 -17.18
N ILE A 81 -14.16 -8.89 -16.27
CA ILE A 81 -12.73 -9.15 -16.59
C ILE A 81 -12.52 -10.64 -16.86
N LYS A 82 -11.95 -11.02 -18.01
CA LYS A 82 -11.76 -12.43 -18.38
C LYS A 82 -10.57 -13.09 -17.68
N GLY A 83 -9.56 -12.31 -17.28
CA GLY A 83 -8.41 -12.84 -16.56
C GLY A 83 -7.62 -11.77 -15.82
N VAL A 84 -7.26 -12.07 -14.58
CA VAL A 84 -6.33 -11.27 -13.77
C VAL A 84 -5.18 -12.17 -13.34
N THR A 85 -3.95 -11.77 -13.61
CA THR A 85 -2.73 -12.42 -13.11
C THR A 85 -2.06 -11.49 -12.11
N ILE A 86 -1.67 -12.02 -10.95
CA ILE A 86 -0.98 -11.25 -9.92
C ILE A 86 0.38 -11.92 -9.68
N HIS A 87 1.45 -11.18 -9.89
CA HIS A 87 2.81 -11.61 -9.59
C HIS A 87 3.26 -10.91 -8.31
N VAL A 88 3.71 -11.68 -7.32
CA VAL A 88 4.16 -11.15 -6.04
C VAL A 88 5.67 -11.34 -5.93
N PHE A 89 6.36 -10.29 -5.49
CA PHE A 89 7.80 -10.29 -5.29
C PHE A 89 8.09 -9.83 -3.88
N GLU A 90 8.62 -10.73 -3.05
CA GLU A 90 9.13 -10.38 -1.72
C GLU A 90 10.59 -10.80 -1.63
N PRO A 91 11.53 -9.85 -1.50
CA PRO A 91 12.93 -10.18 -1.28
C PRO A 91 13.09 -10.76 0.13
N THR A 92 13.04 -12.09 0.25
CA THR A 92 13.37 -12.76 1.51
C THR A 92 14.87 -12.65 1.80
N ARG A 93 15.28 -12.73 3.08
CA ARG A 93 16.72 -12.71 3.46
C ARG A 93 17.55 -13.69 2.62
N TYR A 94 17.01 -14.87 2.32
CA TYR A 94 17.65 -15.91 1.51
C TYR A 94 17.83 -15.55 0.02
N CYS A 95 17.14 -14.53 -0.48
CA CYS A 95 17.31 -14.06 -1.86
C CYS A 95 18.68 -13.38 -2.06
N PHE A 96 19.31 -12.87 -0.99
CA PHE A 96 20.62 -12.21 -1.05
C PHE A 96 21.79 -13.17 -0.81
N ASP A 97 21.57 -14.33 -0.20
CA ASP A 97 22.61 -15.36 0.03
C ASP A 97 23.15 -15.98 -1.27
N LYS A 98 22.43 -15.80 -2.39
CA LYS A 98 22.88 -16.25 -3.72
C LYS A 98 23.76 -15.24 -4.47
N LEU A 99 23.93 -14.04 -3.91
CA LEU A 99 24.73 -12.97 -4.51
C LEU A 99 26.06 -12.74 -3.79
N SER A 100 26.41 -13.57 -2.79
CA SER A 100 27.67 -13.52 -2.03
C SER A 100 28.62 -14.66 -2.41
#